data_AF-A0A9D8HDQ5-F1
#
_entry.id   AF-A0A9D8HDQ5-F1
#
_cell.length_a   1.000
_cell.length_b   1.000
_cell.length_c   1.000
_cell.angle_alpha   90.00
_cell.angle_beta   90.00
_cell.angle_gamma   90.00
#
_symmetry.space_group_name_H-M   'P 1'
#
loop_
_entity.id
_entity.type
_entity.pdbx_description
1 polymer ?
#
loop_
_entity_poly.entity_id
_entity_poly.type
_entity_poly.pdbx_seq_one_letter_code
_entity_poly.pdbx_strand_id
1 'polypeptide(L)'
;MMSSSKQSLSQILKLADSVTGKSAIDVATGVLAAAKVIESEAQLRNLLTDGGRQPESRAKLVTDLFTNQIADQALDIVKTAVKTRWSSGAELVEVLEQAGYRIFFSAASLNRFLIE
;
A
#
# COMPACT_ATOMS: atom_id res chain seq x y z
N MET A 1 -12.39 18.92 -3.68
CA MET A 1 -11.71 17.66 -4.06
C MET A 1 -10.59 17.23 -3.11
N MET A 2 -10.09 18.07 -2.19
CA MET A 2 -9.07 17.69 -1.19
C MET A 2 -9.57 16.78 -0.04
N SER A 3 -10.88 16.67 0.20
CA SER A 3 -11.41 15.89 1.34
C SER A 3 -11.40 14.38 1.09
N SER A 4 -11.70 13.93 -0.14
CA SER A 4 -11.77 12.51 -0.50
C SER A 4 -10.41 11.82 -0.52
N SER A 5 -9.36 12.50 -1.01
CA SER A 5 -8.00 11.95 -1.02
C SER A 5 -7.43 11.88 0.41
N LYS A 6 -7.70 12.89 1.24
CA LYS A 6 -7.37 12.87 2.68
C LYS A 6 -8.08 11.74 3.43
N GLN A 7 -9.35 11.48 3.12
CA GLN A 7 -10.08 10.37 3.71
C GLN A 7 -9.50 9.01 3.29
N SER A 8 -9.17 8.85 2.01
CA SER A 8 -8.54 7.64 1.46
C SER A 8 -7.17 7.39 2.09
N LEU A 9 -6.32 8.43 2.18
CA LEU A 9 -5.04 8.38 2.90
C LEU A 9 -5.24 7.91 4.34
N SER A 10 -6.14 8.56 5.10
CA SER A 10 -6.36 8.23 6.51
C SER A 10 -6.80 6.78 6.73
N GLN A 11 -7.56 6.20 5.78
CA GLN A 11 -7.99 4.81 5.84
C GLN A 11 -6.80 3.86 5.65
N ILE A 12 -5.96 4.10 4.64
CA ILE A 12 -4.79 3.25 4.36
C ILE A 12 -3.78 3.32 5.50
N LEU A 13 -3.53 4.52 6.03
CA LEU A 13 -2.61 4.70 7.15
C LEU A 13 -3.11 4.00 8.43
N LYS A 14 -4.43 4.01 8.70
CA LYS A 14 -5.01 3.24 9.81
C LYS A 14 -4.87 1.72 9.63
N LEU A 15 -5.03 1.22 8.40
CA LEU A 15 -4.77 -0.19 8.09
C LEU A 15 -3.30 -0.53 8.34
N ALA A 16 -2.37 0.33 7.92
CA ALA A 16 -0.95 0.17 8.18
C ALA A 16 -0.64 0.12 9.70
N ASP A 17 -1.23 1.00 10.51
CA ASP A 17 -1.04 1.00 11.97
C ASP A 17 -1.56 -0.28 12.65
N SER A 18 -2.53 -0.97 12.04
CA SER A 18 -3.06 -2.22 12.57
C SER A 18 -2.12 -3.42 12.36
N VAL A 19 -1.13 -3.30 11.45
CA VAL A 19 -0.15 -4.35 11.19
C VAL A 19 0.90 -4.37 12.29
N THR A 20 0.95 -5.47 13.04
CA THR A 20 1.90 -5.67 14.15
C THR A 20 2.38 -7.12 14.17
N GLY A 21 3.40 -7.41 14.98
CA GLY A 21 3.90 -8.77 15.19
C GLY A 21 5.01 -9.18 14.21
N LYS A 22 5.36 -10.48 14.24
CA LYS A 22 6.56 -11.02 13.60
C LYS A 22 6.57 -10.88 12.07
N SER A 23 5.40 -10.89 11.43
CA SER A 23 5.26 -10.76 9.97
C SER A 23 5.22 -9.31 9.49
N ALA A 24 5.22 -8.32 10.40
CA ALA A 24 5.09 -6.91 10.01
C ALA A 24 6.23 -6.45 9.09
N ILE A 25 7.44 -6.99 9.25
CA ILE A 25 8.57 -6.70 8.35
C ILE A 25 8.26 -7.20 6.93
N ASP A 26 7.80 -8.45 6.76
CA ASP A 26 7.45 -9.02 5.46
C ASP A 26 6.32 -8.23 4.79
N VAL A 27 5.33 -7.78 5.57
CA VAL A 27 4.24 -6.94 5.09
C VAL A 27 4.77 -5.58 4.63
N ALA A 28 5.60 -4.92 5.44
CA ALA A 28 6.20 -3.63 5.10
C ALA A 28 7.02 -3.71 3.81
N THR A 29 7.90 -4.72 3.71
CA THR A 29 8.73 -4.94 2.52
C THR A 29 7.88 -5.23 1.29
N GLY A 30 6.79 -6.01 1.43
CA GLY A 30 5.86 -6.27 0.34
C GLY A 30 5.16 -5.00 -0.17
N VAL A 31 4.68 -4.15 0.74
CA VAL A 31 4.05 -2.86 0.36
C VAL A 31 5.05 -1.93 -0.33
N LEU A 32 6.27 -1.81 0.19
CA LEU A 32 7.33 -0.98 -0.40
C LEU A 32 7.79 -1.51 -1.77
N ALA A 33 7.87 -2.84 -1.94
CA ALA A 33 8.19 -3.46 -3.21
C ALA A 33 7.12 -3.16 -4.27
N ALA A 34 5.83 -3.25 -3.90
CA ALA A 34 4.74 -2.89 -4.79
C ALA A 34 4.77 -1.39 -5.15
N ALA A 35 5.03 -0.51 -4.19
CA ALA A 35 5.17 0.93 -4.43
C ALA A 35 6.27 1.21 -5.48
N LYS A 36 7.44 0.57 -5.33
CA LYS A 36 8.58 0.72 -6.25
C LYS A 36 8.25 0.24 -7.67
N VAL A 37 7.55 -0.88 -7.83
CA VAL A 37 7.14 -1.38 -9.15
C VAL A 37 6.13 -0.43 -9.81
N ILE A 38 5.18 0.09 -9.04
CA ILE A 38 4.20 1.06 -9.54
C ILE A 38 4.89 2.39 -9.89
N GLU A 39 5.92 2.79 -9.15
CA GLU A 39 6.73 3.97 -9.45
C GLU A 39 7.54 3.81 -10.74
N SER A 40 8.17 2.65 -10.97
CA SER A 40 8.99 2.42 -12.16
C SER A 40 8.17 2.36 -13.46
N GLU A 41 6.94 1.87 -13.40
CA GLU A 41 6.11 1.63 -14.58
C GLU A 41 5.00 2.68 -14.74
N ALA A 42 5.27 3.71 -15.57
CA ALA A 42 4.33 4.81 -15.81
C ALA A 42 2.97 4.35 -16.35
N GLN A 43 2.96 3.33 -17.24
CA GLN A 43 1.72 2.77 -17.77
C GLN A 43 0.90 2.06 -16.69
N LEU A 44 1.55 1.23 -15.86
CA LEU A 44 0.89 0.56 -14.74
C LEU A 44 0.30 1.58 -13.77
N ARG A 45 1.08 2.59 -13.39
CA ARG A 45 0.62 3.67 -12.51
C ARG A 45 -0.61 4.37 -13.04
N ASN A 46 -0.61 4.73 -14.32
CA ASN A 46 -1.78 5.35 -14.96
C ASN A 46 -3.00 4.42 -14.93
N LEU A 47 -2.83 3.12 -15.22
CA LEU A 47 -3.93 2.14 -15.15
C LEU A 47 -4.51 1.98 -13.74
N LEU A 48 -3.69 2.14 -12.70
CA LEU A 48 -4.11 2.03 -11.30
C LEU A 48 -4.76 3.31 -10.76
N THR A 49 -4.52 4.47 -11.38
CA THR A 49 -5.15 5.74 -10.99
C THR A 49 -6.22 6.26 -11.95
N ASP A 50 -6.48 5.55 -13.04
CA ASP A 50 -7.55 5.90 -13.99
C ASP A 50 -8.93 5.79 -13.33
N GLY A 51 -9.54 6.96 -13.07
CA GLY A 51 -10.86 7.09 -12.46
C GLY A 51 -12.03 6.62 -13.34
N GLY A 52 -11.80 6.35 -14.63
CA GLY A 52 -12.79 5.74 -15.52
C GLY A 52 -12.90 4.21 -15.36
N ARG A 53 -11.91 3.56 -14.73
CA ARG A 53 -11.87 2.12 -14.53
C ARG A 53 -12.56 1.71 -13.23
N GLN A 54 -13.30 0.61 -13.26
CA GLN A 54 -13.93 0.03 -12.07
C GLN A 54 -12.87 -0.30 -11.00
N PRO A 55 -13.08 0.04 -9.70
CA PRO A 55 -12.16 -0.27 -8.61
C PRO A 55 -11.73 -1.75 -8.55
N GLU A 56 -12.66 -2.65 -8.83
CA GLU A 56 -12.45 -4.11 -8.83
C GLU A 56 -11.47 -4.53 -9.92
N SER A 57 -11.53 -3.91 -11.10
CA SER A 57 -10.60 -4.17 -12.20
C SER A 57 -9.18 -3.72 -11.87
N ARG A 58 -9.02 -2.65 -11.08
CA ARG A 58 -7.71 -2.19 -10.59
C ARG A 58 -7.15 -3.13 -9.52
N ALA A 59 -8.01 -3.57 -8.59
CA ALA A 59 -7.63 -4.54 -7.57
C ALA A 59 -7.27 -5.92 -8.16
N LYS A 60 -7.98 -6.36 -9.20
CA LYS A 60 -7.66 -7.58 -9.93
C LYS A 60 -6.28 -7.50 -10.58
N LEU A 61 -5.96 -6.38 -11.25
CA LEU A 61 -4.64 -6.17 -11.85
C LEU A 61 -3.50 -6.30 -10.82
N VAL A 62 -3.65 -5.67 -9.65
CA VAL A 62 -2.68 -5.80 -8.55
C VAL A 62 -2.59 -7.24 -8.05
N THR A 63 -3.73 -7.93 -7.91
CA THR A 63 -3.75 -9.34 -7.52
C THR A 63 -2.95 -10.18 -8.51
N ASP A 64 -3.26 -10.07 -9.80
CA ASP A 64 -2.59 -10.85 -10.85
C ASP A 64 -1.06 -10.59 -10.90
N LEU A 65 -0.61 -9.38 -10.56
CA LEU A 65 0.82 -9.01 -10.56
C LEU A 65 1.58 -9.46 -9.31
N PHE A 66 0.96 -9.36 -8.13
CA PHE A 66 1.65 -9.49 -6.84
C PHE A 66 1.27 -10.73 -6.04
N THR A 67 0.28 -11.51 -6.47
CA THR A 67 -0.02 -12.81 -5.87
C THR A 67 1.24 -13.68 -5.86
N ASN A 68 1.52 -14.30 -4.70
CA ASN A 68 2.72 -15.10 -4.42
C ASN A 68 4.07 -14.33 -4.52
N GLN A 69 4.06 -13.01 -4.76
CA GLN A 69 5.28 -12.17 -4.77
C GLN A 69 5.47 -11.41 -3.46
N ILE A 70 4.36 -11.07 -2.79
CA ILE A 70 4.34 -10.35 -1.52
C ILE A 70 3.41 -11.05 -0.53
N ALA A 71 3.55 -10.76 0.75
CA ALA A 71 2.65 -11.28 1.78
C ALA A 71 1.18 -10.93 1.50
N ASP A 72 0.25 -11.84 1.77
CA ASP A 72 -1.19 -11.65 1.50
C ASP A 72 -1.73 -10.36 2.13
N GLN A 73 -1.31 -10.05 3.35
CA GLN A 73 -1.71 -8.83 4.05
C GLN A 73 -1.14 -7.56 3.38
N ALA A 74 0.06 -7.63 2.78
CA ALA A 74 0.58 -6.53 1.97
C ALA A 74 -0.25 -6.36 0.69
N LEU A 75 -0.60 -7.47 0.04
CA LEU A 75 -1.45 -7.47 -1.14
C LEU A 75 -2.82 -6.84 -0.85
N ASP A 76 -3.44 -7.12 0.29
CA ASP A 76 -4.71 -6.51 0.70
C ASP A 76 -4.61 -4.99 0.94
N ILE A 77 -3.49 -4.50 1.49
CA ILE A 77 -3.23 -3.07 1.61
C ILE A 77 -3.14 -2.42 0.23
N VAL A 78 -2.36 -2.99 -0.69
CA VAL A 78 -2.21 -2.47 -2.05
C VAL A 78 -3.54 -2.50 -2.81
N LYS A 79 -4.31 -3.59 -2.71
CA LYS A 79 -5.66 -3.71 -3.27
C LYS A 79 -6.59 -2.63 -2.74
N THR A 80 -6.54 -2.35 -1.44
CA THR A 80 -7.35 -1.30 -0.83
C THR A 80 -6.94 0.07 -1.37
N ALA A 81 -5.64 0.36 -1.46
CA ALA A 81 -5.13 1.61 -2.00
C ALA A 81 -5.54 1.83 -3.46
N VAL A 82 -5.48 0.80 -4.32
CA VAL A 82 -5.87 0.98 -5.74
C VAL A 82 -7.39 1.02 -5.97
N LYS A 83 -8.20 0.64 -4.97
CA LYS A 83 -9.67 0.81 -5.05
C LYS A 83 -10.12 2.24 -4.77
N THR A 84 -9.32 3.03 -4.07
CA THR A 84 -9.65 4.43 -3.78
C THR A 84 -9.37 5.33 -4.99
N ARG A 85 -9.79 6.59 -4.88
CA ARG A 85 -9.61 7.61 -5.92
C ARG A 85 -8.48 8.55 -5.51
N TRP A 86 -7.41 8.54 -6.30
CA TRP A 86 -6.26 9.42 -6.13
C TRP A 86 -6.30 10.59 -7.11
N SER A 87 -5.65 11.69 -6.75
CA SER A 87 -5.56 12.87 -7.63
C SER A 87 -4.46 12.70 -8.68
N SER A 88 -3.46 11.86 -8.39
CA SER A 88 -2.40 11.50 -9.32
C SER A 88 -1.81 10.13 -9.01
N GLY A 89 -1.09 9.57 -9.99
CA GLY A 89 -0.26 8.38 -9.81
C GLY A 89 0.79 8.52 -8.70
N ALA A 90 1.40 9.69 -8.59
CA ALA A 90 2.41 9.98 -7.58
C ALA A 90 1.82 9.91 -6.15
N GLU A 91 0.59 10.40 -5.97
CA GLU A 91 -0.10 10.35 -4.68
C GLU A 91 -0.35 8.90 -4.22
N LEU A 92 -0.73 8.01 -5.13
CA LEU A 92 -0.86 6.57 -4.82
C LEU A 92 0.47 5.97 -4.33
N VAL A 93 1.57 6.26 -5.03
CA VAL A 93 2.91 5.76 -4.66
C VAL A 93 3.30 6.28 -3.27
N GLU A 94 3.16 7.59 -3.05
CA GLU A 94 3.49 8.24 -1.79
C GLU A 94 2.72 7.62 -0.60
N VAL A 95 1.43 7.33 -0.78
CA VAL A 95 0.61 6.68 0.27
C VAL A 95 1.10 5.25 0.56
N LEU A 96 1.45 4.48 -0.46
CA LEU A 96 1.97 3.13 -0.27
C LEU A 96 3.32 3.14 0.43
N GLU A 97 4.20 4.09 0.09
CA GLU A 97 5.47 4.28 0.80
C GLU A 97 5.26 4.66 2.27
N GLN A 98 4.39 5.65 2.54
CA GLN A 98 4.03 6.03 3.90
C GLN A 98 3.47 4.85 4.69
N ALA A 99 2.60 4.03 4.08
CA ALA A 99 2.06 2.82 4.72
C ALA A 99 3.17 1.83 5.05
N GLY A 100 4.05 1.51 4.09
CA GLY A 100 5.17 0.59 4.28
C GLY A 100 6.13 1.03 5.39
N TYR A 101 6.54 2.30 5.40
CA TYR A 101 7.42 2.84 6.45
C TYR A 101 6.76 2.85 7.83
N ARG A 102 5.45 3.11 7.92
CA ARG A 102 4.74 3.08 9.20
C ARG A 102 4.68 1.66 9.77
N ILE A 103 4.42 0.66 8.93
CA ILE A 103 4.46 -0.75 9.33
C ILE A 103 5.87 -1.13 9.78
N PHE A 104 6.90 -0.73 9.03
CA PHE A 104 8.29 -0.99 9.37
C PHE A 104 8.68 -0.38 10.73
N PHE A 105 8.32 0.89 10.96
CA PHE A 105 8.59 1.57 12.23
C PHE A 105 7.84 0.92 13.39
N SER A 106 6.57 0.53 13.19
CA SER A 106 5.78 -0.22 14.17
C SER A 106 6.50 -1.52 14.56
N ALA A 107 6.96 -2.31 13.57
CA ALA A 107 7.71 -3.54 13.80
C ALA A 107 9.03 -3.31 14.57
N ALA A 108 9.78 -2.28 14.19
CA ALA A 108 11.04 -1.92 14.83
C ALA A 108 10.84 -1.44 16.29
N SER A 109 9.77 -0.67 16.53
CA SER A 109 9.43 -0.18 17.88
C SER A 109 9.12 -1.32 18.85
N LEU A 110 8.48 -2.40 18.37
CA LEU A 110 8.18 -3.59 19.15
C LEU A 110 9.43 -4.43 19.43
N ASN A 111 10.38 -4.49 18.49
CA ASN A 111 11.61 -5.24 18.66
C ASN A 111 12.57 -4.62 19.70
N ARG A 112 12.46 -3.31 19.96
CA ARG A 112 13.30 -2.60 20.92
C ARG A 112 13.03 -3.01 22.38
N PHE A 113 11.84 -3.51 22.69
CA PHE A 113 11.45 -3.96 24.03
C PHE A 113 11.83 -5.41 24.35
N LEU A 114 12.51 -6.12 23.44
CA LEU A 114 12.90 -7.53 23.61
C LEU A 114 14.41 -7.70 23.85
N ILE A 115 15.15 -6.61 24.08
CA ILE A 115 16.61 -6.61 24.33
C ILE A 115 16.94 -5.96 25.69
N GLU A 116 16.00 -5.97 26.63
CA GLU A 116 16.24 -5.66 28.05
C GLU A 116 15.87 -6.85 28.95
#